data_AF-A0A1G8G4C0-F1
#
_entry.id   AF-A0A1G8G4C0-F1
#
_cell.length_a   1.000
_cell.length_b   1.000
_cell.length_c   1.000
_cell.angle_alpha   90.00
_cell.angle_beta   90.00
_cell.angle_gamma   90.00
#
_symmetry.space_group_name_H-M   'P 1'
#
loop_
_entity.id
_entity.type
_entity.pdbx_description
1 polymer ?
#
loop_
_entity_poly.entity_id
_entity_poly.type
_entity_poly.pdbx_seq_one_letter_code
_entity_poly.pdbx_strand_id
1 'polypeptide(L)'
;MYYKKAKVLLSLCIAVLMLTGCKNANTITEDSNSEVSTEEKNTDISETNILQNVYNSYADYLENNSLYYGFEPGEYETDETKLAFSLVYIDEDEIPELIIGWTKQLANTSDICILKYVDGNVISSGPIGHYNSIGYIPRKNVLEENNFNLGICSYWYGYLDEKGEISTYCESYEECPEGESLGFTYYVEGKEVDEAEYNNYHDSVIDGEFAYWSGFRSSNKTYILNEESLELLRTGKVEVDVASEKSKHPEITAYKDLLEDMIQETEEPLRVTLIMLDNDDTYELVVFQGDLHNEGALLYSYRDNTVIPLAIDGFPQFGSYGSFELFPNQGMISYSYDRSGGAGGYLFYLSFSNGKMTLDKELQLDLIYTDDGKLIECKYYLNDKEITEEKYNSIIQTYEDSLSTIVRYDSCYEVMGKDDIPEALSHEYIDKDYAF
;
A
#
# COMPACT_ATOMS: atom_id res chain seq x y z
N MET A 1 32.62 -16.54 -19.83
CA MET A 1 33.96 -16.33 -19.21
C MET A 1 34.10 -14.98 -18.49
N TYR A 2 33.01 -14.29 -18.14
CA TYR A 2 33.02 -13.04 -17.35
C TYR A 2 32.60 -13.24 -15.87
N TYR A 3 32.08 -14.41 -15.49
CA TYR A 3 31.55 -14.67 -14.15
C TYR A 3 32.58 -15.04 -13.05
N LYS A 4 33.85 -15.27 -13.41
CA LYS A 4 34.90 -15.62 -12.42
C LYS A 4 35.63 -14.41 -11.82
N LYS A 5 35.37 -13.18 -12.29
CA LYS A 5 36.01 -11.95 -11.77
C LYS A 5 35.20 -11.18 -10.74
N ALA A 6 33.89 -11.45 -10.59
CA ALA A 6 33.05 -10.81 -9.57
C ALA A 6 33.33 -11.33 -8.14
N LYS A 7 33.60 -12.64 -7.98
CA LYS A 7 33.91 -13.24 -6.67
C LYS A 7 35.24 -12.79 -6.07
N VAL A 8 36.17 -12.23 -6.85
CA VAL A 8 37.48 -11.75 -6.35
C VAL A 8 37.40 -10.28 -5.91
N LEU A 9 36.44 -9.48 -6.40
CA LEU A 9 36.24 -8.11 -5.90
C LEU A 9 35.51 -8.07 -4.56
N LEU A 10 34.54 -8.96 -4.33
CA LEU A 10 33.75 -8.99 -3.08
C LEU A 10 34.58 -9.41 -1.85
N SER A 11 35.62 -10.24 -2.05
CA SER A 11 36.52 -10.66 -0.97
C SER A 11 37.64 -9.64 -0.66
N LEU A 12 37.88 -8.64 -1.51
CA LEU A 12 38.91 -7.61 -1.26
C LEU A 12 38.38 -6.41 -0.46
N CYS A 13 37.06 -6.16 -0.44
CA CYS A 13 36.47 -5.07 0.33
C CYS A 13 36.35 -5.38 1.84
N ILE A 14 36.29 -6.65 2.23
CA ILE A 14 36.18 -7.06 3.65
C ILE A 14 37.55 -7.08 4.35
N ALA A 15 38.66 -7.09 3.61
CA ALA A 15 40.01 -7.14 4.20
C ALA A 15 40.64 -5.77 4.52
N VAL A 16 40.00 -4.64 4.15
CA VAL A 16 40.57 -3.29 4.38
C VAL A 16 40.07 -2.63 5.68
N LEU A 17 39.08 -3.20 6.37
CA LEU A 17 38.54 -2.65 7.64
C LEU A 17 39.23 -3.17 8.91
N MET A 18 40.31 -3.95 8.81
CA MET A 18 40.94 -4.64 9.96
C MET A 18 42.43 -4.30 10.17
N LEU A 19 42.92 -3.13 9.75
CA LEU A 19 44.30 -2.71 10.07
C LEU A 19 44.45 -1.19 10.24
N THR A 20 44.05 -0.67 11.41
CA THR A 20 44.75 0.44 12.09
C THR A 20 44.45 0.38 13.60
N GLY A 21 45.21 -0.46 14.29
CA GLY A 21 45.25 -0.47 15.75
C GLY A 21 46.19 0.60 16.34
N CYS A 22 45.75 1.09 17.50
CA CYS A 22 46.53 1.47 18.68
C CYS A 22 47.21 2.86 18.76
N LYS A 23 46.77 3.64 19.75
CA LYS A 23 47.52 4.32 20.86
C LYS A 23 46.68 5.50 21.36
N ASN A 24 46.40 5.73 22.65
CA ASN A 24 47.20 5.57 23.87
C ASN A 24 46.29 5.29 25.08
N ALA A 25 46.79 4.48 26.00
CA ALA A 25 46.39 4.49 27.40
C ALA A 25 47.07 5.68 28.12
N ASN A 26 46.35 6.33 29.02
CA ASN A 26 46.94 6.94 30.22
C ASN A 26 45.91 6.95 31.35
N THR A 27 46.42 6.66 32.54
CA THR A 27 45.73 6.31 33.78
C THR A 27 45.81 7.46 34.81
N ILE A 28 44.74 7.59 35.62
CA ILE A 28 44.65 8.08 37.03
C ILE A 28 44.80 9.63 37.19
N THR A 29 43.91 10.37 37.88
CA THR A 29 43.68 10.45 39.36
C THR A 29 42.31 11.07 39.73
N GLU A 30 41.87 10.73 40.95
CA GLU A 30 40.71 11.18 41.74
C GLU A 30 40.63 12.70 42.08
N ASP A 31 39.51 13.04 42.75
CA ASP A 31 39.07 14.25 43.48
C ASP A 31 38.07 15.13 42.69
N SER A 32 36.90 15.53 43.21
CA SER A 32 36.32 15.48 44.55
C SER A 32 34.84 15.92 44.50
N ASN A 33 34.03 15.42 45.46
CA ASN A 33 32.77 15.93 46.01
C ASN A 33 31.96 17.01 45.26
N SER A 34 30.72 16.67 44.88
CA SER A 34 29.57 17.56 45.12
C SER A 34 28.29 16.76 45.32
N GLU A 35 27.59 17.06 46.40
CA GLU A 35 26.35 16.44 46.89
C GLU A 35 25.24 16.41 45.83
N VAL A 36 24.73 15.20 45.53
CA VAL A 36 23.50 15.01 44.76
C VAL A 36 22.34 15.00 45.75
N SER A 37 21.48 16.01 45.66
CA SER A 37 20.17 15.98 46.28
C SER A 37 19.25 15.11 45.43
N THR A 38 18.76 14.03 46.03
CA THR A 38 17.73 13.15 45.45
C THR A 38 16.38 13.86 45.55
N GLU A 39 16.01 14.60 44.50
CA GLU A 39 14.60 14.81 44.16
C GLU A 39 14.19 13.72 43.18
N GLU A 40 13.58 12.65 43.70
CA GLU A 40 12.74 11.75 42.91
C GLU A 40 11.56 12.55 42.36
N LYS A 41 11.73 13.15 41.19
CA LYS A 41 10.59 13.53 40.36
C LYS A 41 10.01 12.26 39.77
N ASN A 42 9.02 11.73 40.47
CA ASN A 42 8.04 10.82 39.91
C ASN A 42 7.24 11.62 38.87
N THR A 43 7.76 11.72 37.64
CA THR A 43 6.98 12.19 36.49
C THR A 43 6.05 11.05 36.12
N ASP A 44 4.80 11.22 36.51
CA ASP A 44 3.65 10.46 36.00
C ASP A 44 3.53 10.78 34.50
N ILE A 45 4.29 10.06 33.67
CA ILE A 45 4.21 10.14 32.22
C ILE A 45 2.96 9.34 31.85
N SER A 46 1.83 10.01 31.70
CA SER A 46 0.64 9.38 31.14
C SER A 46 0.96 8.80 29.75
N GLU A 47 0.36 7.67 29.38
CA GLU A 47 0.51 7.03 28.07
C GLU A 47 0.31 8.03 26.90
N THR A 48 -0.59 8.99 27.08
CA THR A 48 -0.82 10.10 26.13
C THR A 48 0.43 10.95 25.88
N ASN A 49 1.29 11.16 26.89
CA ASN A 49 2.55 11.90 26.72
C ASN A 49 3.60 11.06 25.98
N ILE A 50 3.53 9.72 26.06
CA ILE A 50 4.47 8.83 25.37
C ILE A 50 4.18 8.83 23.86
N LEU A 51 2.94 8.55 23.46
CA LEU A 51 2.55 8.57 22.04
C LEU A 51 2.78 9.95 21.40
N GLN A 52 2.50 11.01 22.14
CA GLN A 52 2.77 12.36 21.66
C GLN A 52 4.27 12.60 21.38
N ASN A 53 5.16 12.06 22.21
CA ASN A 53 6.60 12.12 21.97
C ASN A 53 7.02 11.26 20.78
N VAL A 54 6.43 10.08 20.62
CA VAL A 54 6.66 9.20 19.46
C VAL A 54 6.34 9.94 18.18
N TYR A 55 5.13 10.51 18.06
CA TYR A 55 4.71 11.18 16.83
C TYR A 55 5.53 12.43 16.52
N ASN A 56 5.90 13.21 17.54
CA ASN A 56 6.82 14.32 17.37
C ASN A 56 8.19 13.85 16.86
N SER A 57 8.68 12.73 17.39
CA SER A 57 9.98 12.18 17.00
C SER A 57 9.96 11.63 15.56
N TYR A 58 8.86 11.00 15.13
CA TYR A 58 8.69 10.59 13.74
C TYR A 58 8.66 11.79 12.79
N ALA A 59 7.87 12.82 13.09
CA ALA A 59 7.83 14.04 12.28
C ALA A 59 9.20 14.74 12.21
N ASP A 60 9.90 14.84 13.35
CA ASP A 60 11.27 15.37 13.40
C ASP A 60 12.25 14.52 12.57
N TYR A 61 12.09 13.20 12.59
CA TYR A 61 12.94 12.31 11.81
C TYR A 61 12.73 12.54 10.31
N LEU A 62 11.48 12.58 9.85
CA LEU A 62 11.11 12.78 8.45
C LEU A 62 11.61 14.14 7.91
N GLU A 63 11.60 15.20 8.73
CA GLU A 63 12.09 16.53 8.34
C GLU A 63 13.61 16.63 8.25
N ASN A 64 14.33 15.91 9.12
CA ASN A 64 15.75 16.15 9.35
C ASN A 64 16.66 15.05 8.82
N ASN A 65 16.11 13.95 8.30
CA ASN A 65 16.89 12.82 7.79
C ASN A 65 16.54 12.53 6.33
N SER A 66 17.56 12.21 5.55
CA SER A 66 17.38 11.66 4.21
C SER A 66 16.88 10.23 4.32
N LEU A 67 15.71 9.95 3.77
CA LEU A 67 15.10 8.61 3.77
C LEU A 67 15.70 7.71 2.69
N TYR A 68 16.15 8.30 1.58
CA TYR A 68 16.65 7.58 0.41
C TYR A 68 17.96 8.18 -0.07
N TYR A 69 18.85 7.32 -0.56
CA TYR A 69 20.14 7.75 -1.09
C TYR A 69 19.96 8.77 -2.22
N GLY A 70 20.55 9.95 -2.06
CA GLY A 70 20.54 11.01 -3.08
C GLY A 70 19.46 12.08 -2.90
N PHE A 71 18.64 12.00 -1.85
CA PHE A 71 17.67 13.02 -1.47
C PHE A 71 18.18 13.87 -0.30
N GLU A 72 17.87 15.16 -0.31
CA GLU A 72 18.15 16.04 0.82
C GLU A 72 17.06 15.90 1.90
N PRO A 73 17.38 16.13 3.20
CA PRO A 73 16.35 16.22 4.24
C PRO A 73 15.26 17.24 3.87
N GLY A 74 14.01 16.84 3.98
CA GLY A 74 12.86 17.67 3.61
C GLY A 74 12.42 17.57 2.15
N GLU A 75 13.11 16.80 1.30
CA GLU A 75 12.63 16.50 -0.06
C GLU A 75 11.64 15.31 -0.01
N TYR A 76 10.35 15.60 -0.23
CA TYR A 76 9.27 14.62 -0.13
C TYR A 76 8.62 14.28 -1.47
N GLU A 77 9.05 14.94 -2.53
CA GLU A 77 8.48 14.77 -3.86
C GLU A 77 9.53 15.00 -4.96
N THR A 78 9.23 14.41 -6.10
CA THR A 78 9.85 14.67 -7.39
C THR A 78 8.76 15.13 -8.36
N ASP A 79 9.14 15.57 -9.55
CA ASP A 79 8.17 15.87 -10.62
C ASP A 79 7.28 14.67 -10.98
N GLU A 80 7.64 13.43 -10.58
CA GLU A 80 6.93 12.20 -10.96
C GLU A 80 6.23 11.47 -9.82
N THR A 81 6.60 11.72 -8.56
CA THR A 81 6.07 10.95 -7.41
C THR A 81 6.30 11.69 -6.09
N LYS A 82 5.45 11.43 -5.11
CA LYS A 82 5.54 11.93 -3.73
C LYS A 82 5.88 10.78 -2.77
N LEU A 83 6.21 11.08 -1.53
CA LEU A 83 6.23 10.11 -0.44
C LEU A 83 4.89 10.08 0.28
N ALA A 84 4.52 8.92 0.80
CA ALA A 84 3.37 8.77 1.67
C ALA A 84 3.65 7.78 2.80
N PHE A 85 2.95 7.95 3.91
CA PHE A 85 3.16 7.16 5.11
C PHE A 85 1.85 6.74 5.79
N SER A 86 1.94 5.69 6.61
CA SER A 86 0.91 5.23 7.54
C SER A 86 1.51 4.91 8.90
N LEU A 87 0.70 5.01 9.95
CA LEU A 87 1.00 4.43 11.25
C LEU A 87 0.34 3.06 11.34
N VAL A 88 1.06 2.02 11.77
CA VAL A 88 0.56 0.63 11.88
C VAL A 88 1.11 -0.03 13.14
N TYR A 89 0.51 -1.14 13.58
CA TYR A 89 1.07 -1.98 14.63
C TYR A 89 1.73 -3.22 14.03
N ILE A 90 3.05 -3.21 13.90
CA ILE A 90 3.82 -4.35 13.37
C ILE A 90 4.16 -5.30 14.51
N ASP A 91 4.68 -4.78 15.63
CA ASP A 91 5.06 -5.60 16.77
C ASP A 91 4.03 -5.58 17.93
N GLU A 92 4.31 -6.33 18.98
CA GLU A 92 3.37 -6.57 20.08
C GLU A 92 3.11 -5.35 20.96
N ASP A 93 3.94 -4.31 20.88
CA ASP A 93 3.84 -3.16 21.76
C ASP A 93 2.72 -2.18 21.35
N GLU A 94 2.52 -1.14 22.17
CA GLU A 94 1.46 -0.15 21.96
C GLU A 94 1.94 1.11 21.22
N ILE A 95 3.17 1.09 20.70
CA ILE A 95 3.80 2.15 19.94
C ILE A 95 3.70 1.79 18.46
N PRO A 96 2.93 2.55 17.65
CA PRO A 96 2.84 2.24 16.23
C PRO A 96 4.16 2.53 15.52
N GLU A 97 4.53 1.68 14.57
CA GLU A 97 5.55 1.96 13.57
C GLU A 97 5.01 2.88 12.47
N LEU A 98 5.91 3.67 11.87
CA LEU A 98 5.59 4.46 10.68
C LEU A 98 6.19 3.77 9.45
N ILE A 99 5.35 3.31 8.54
CA ILE A 99 5.78 2.81 7.23
C ILE A 99 5.70 3.97 6.23
N ILE A 100 6.75 4.16 5.43
CA ILE A 100 6.84 5.22 4.41
C ILE A 100 7.45 4.69 3.11
N GLY A 101 6.99 5.23 1.98
CA GLY A 101 7.37 4.82 0.63
C GLY A 101 6.80 5.75 -0.44
N TRP A 102 7.10 5.50 -1.70
CA TRP A 102 6.66 6.36 -2.81
C TRP A 102 5.16 6.20 -3.12
N THR A 103 4.55 7.24 -3.68
CA THR A 103 3.16 7.23 -4.18
C THR A 103 3.04 6.67 -5.59
N LYS A 104 4.13 6.17 -6.15
CA LYS A 104 4.18 5.52 -7.45
C LYS A 104 4.96 4.23 -7.33
N GLN A 105 4.56 3.23 -8.11
CA GLN A 105 5.38 2.05 -8.29
C GLN A 105 6.62 2.42 -9.09
N LEU A 106 7.78 2.32 -8.46
CA LEU A 106 9.06 2.40 -9.13
C LEU A 106 9.53 0.95 -9.38
N ALA A 107 9.78 0.63 -10.65
CA ALA A 107 10.16 -0.72 -11.03
C ALA A 107 11.54 -1.06 -10.44
N ASN A 108 11.65 -2.22 -9.81
CA ASN A 108 12.91 -2.79 -9.30
C ASN A 108 13.59 -1.98 -8.18
N THR A 109 12.82 -1.28 -7.35
CA THR A 109 13.37 -0.53 -6.22
C THR A 109 12.80 -1.01 -4.89
N SER A 110 13.68 -1.08 -3.89
CA SER A 110 13.33 -1.26 -2.48
C SER A 110 13.20 0.12 -1.88
N ASP A 111 11.98 0.58 -1.73
CA ASP A 111 11.72 1.97 -1.38
C ASP A 111 10.79 2.13 -0.17
N ILE A 112 10.56 1.06 0.59
CA ILE A 112 9.83 1.18 1.85
C ILE A 112 10.82 1.34 2.99
N CYS A 113 10.57 2.27 3.89
CA CYS A 113 11.27 2.36 5.15
C CYS A 113 10.25 2.19 6.28
N ILE A 114 10.62 1.42 7.31
CA ILE A 114 9.86 1.34 8.55
C ILE A 114 10.63 2.11 9.62
N LEU A 115 9.97 3.08 10.23
CA LEU A 115 10.50 3.82 11.37
C LEU A 115 9.92 3.23 12.65
N LYS A 116 10.80 2.90 13.58
CA LYS A 116 10.49 2.39 14.90
C LYS A 116 10.97 3.37 15.97
N TYR A 117 10.21 3.52 17.04
CA TYR A 117 10.61 4.33 18.20
C TYR A 117 11.12 3.44 19.33
N VAL A 118 12.40 3.54 19.66
CA VAL A 118 13.04 2.74 20.72
C VAL A 118 13.85 3.66 21.64
N ASP A 119 13.57 3.56 22.94
CA ASP A 119 14.31 4.26 24.00
C ASP A 119 14.51 5.77 23.75
N GLY A 120 13.48 6.45 23.25
CA GLY A 120 13.54 7.89 23.00
C GLY A 120 14.08 8.30 21.62
N ASN A 121 14.43 7.34 20.77
CA ASN A 121 15.03 7.60 19.46
C ASN A 121 14.22 6.93 18.35
N VAL A 122 14.24 7.53 17.15
CA VAL A 122 13.71 6.90 15.94
C VAL A 122 14.84 6.17 15.23
N ILE A 123 14.58 4.91 14.90
CA ILE A 123 15.44 4.05 14.09
C ILE A 123 14.71 3.69 12.80
N SER A 124 15.47 3.57 11.71
CA SER A 124 14.95 3.21 10.39
C SER A 124 15.47 1.83 10.02
N SER A 125 14.60 0.98 9.48
CA SER A 125 14.99 -0.29 8.85
C SER A 125 15.94 -0.11 7.66
N GLY A 126 16.01 1.11 7.12
CA GLY A 126 16.49 1.34 5.77
C GLY A 126 15.50 0.83 4.72
N PRO A 127 15.84 1.00 3.43
CA PRO A 127 14.99 0.57 2.33
C PRO A 127 14.80 -0.96 2.32
N ILE A 128 13.54 -1.37 2.32
CA ILE A 128 13.06 -2.75 2.22
C ILE A 128 11.88 -2.83 1.25
N GLY A 129 11.39 -4.06 1.03
CA GLY A 129 10.29 -4.33 0.13
C GLY A 129 10.76 -4.41 -1.32
N HIS A 130 9.89 -4.97 -2.15
CA HIS A 130 10.02 -4.91 -3.60
C HIS A 130 8.77 -4.29 -4.19
N TYR A 131 8.95 -3.60 -5.31
CA TYR A 131 7.87 -2.89 -6.00
C TYR A 131 7.12 -1.92 -5.09
N ASN A 132 7.82 -1.36 -4.10
CA ASN A 132 7.25 -0.42 -3.13
C ASN A 132 5.99 -0.98 -2.42
N SER A 133 6.05 -2.25 -2.04
CA SER A 133 5.05 -2.96 -1.23
C SER A 133 5.70 -3.85 -0.18
N ILE A 134 5.03 -4.01 0.97
CA ILE A 134 5.45 -4.92 2.03
C ILE A 134 4.23 -5.55 2.71
N GLY A 135 4.30 -6.84 2.99
CA GLY A 135 3.33 -7.52 3.84
C GLY A 135 3.77 -7.47 5.30
N TYR A 136 2.83 -7.40 6.23
CA TYR A 136 3.08 -7.56 7.66
C TYR A 136 1.91 -8.23 8.36
N ILE A 137 2.17 -9.00 9.42
CA ILE A 137 1.12 -9.53 10.29
C ILE A 137 1.01 -8.59 11.50
N PRO A 138 -0.14 -7.94 11.71
CA PRO A 138 -0.30 -6.99 12.80
C PRO A 138 0.00 -7.62 14.16
N ARG A 139 0.82 -6.93 14.96
CA ARG A 139 1.21 -7.34 16.32
C ARG A 139 1.89 -8.70 16.44
N LYS A 140 2.60 -9.12 15.40
CA LYS A 140 3.37 -10.38 15.39
C LYS A 140 4.85 -10.17 15.09
N ASN A 141 5.24 -8.96 14.69
CA ASN A 141 6.57 -8.64 14.19
C ASN A 141 6.99 -9.56 13.03
N VAL A 142 6.05 -9.86 12.12
CA VAL A 142 6.30 -10.66 10.93
C VAL A 142 6.14 -9.76 9.71
N LEU A 143 7.16 -9.72 8.87
CA LEU A 143 7.19 -9.02 7.59
C LEU A 143 7.29 -10.04 6.45
N GLU A 144 6.67 -9.73 5.32
CA GLU A 144 6.74 -10.50 4.09
C GLU A 144 7.18 -9.61 2.92
N GLU A 145 8.08 -10.16 2.11
CA GLU A 145 8.47 -9.59 0.83
C GLU A 145 8.47 -10.67 -0.26
N ASN A 146 7.81 -10.36 -1.37
CA ASN A 146 7.74 -11.23 -2.52
C ASN A 146 8.46 -10.57 -3.71
N ASN A 147 9.38 -11.30 -4.33
CA ASN A 147 10.13 -10.85 -5.49
C ASN A 147 9.88 -11.77 -6.68
N PHE A 148 9.41 -11.20 -7.78
CA PHE A 148 9.23 -11.90 -9.04
C PHE A 148 9.95 -11.12 -10.13
N ASN A 149 11.24 -11.37 -10.32
CA ASN A 149 12.05 -10.54 -11.21
C ASN A 149 13.07 -11.36 -12.01
N LEU A 150 13.17 -11.06 -13.32
CA LEU A 150 14.19 -11.59 -14.23
C LEU A 150 14.42 -13.12 -14.16
N GLY A 151 13.35 -13.89 -13.96
CA GLY A 151 13.43 -15.34 -13.80
C GLY A 151 13.91 -15.78 -12.43
N ILE A 152 13.63 -15.01 -11.38
CA ILE A 152 13.76 -15.41 -9.98
C ILE A 152 12.42 -15.15 -9.30
N CYS A 153 11.90 -16.17 -8.62
CA CYS A 153 10.78 -16.06 -7.69
C CYS A 153 11.34 -16.24 -6.28
N SER A 154 11.19 -15.27 -5.38
CA SER A 154 11.59 -15.44 -3.98
C SER A 154 10.53 -14.93 -3.01
N TYR A 155 10.33 -15.69 -1.95
CA TYR A 155 9.49 -15.36 -0.81
C TYR A 155 10.41 -15.17 0.39
N TRP A 156 10.33 -14.02 1.04
CA TRP A 156 11.12 -13.70 2.22
C TRP A 156 10.20 -13.35 3.38
N TYR A 157 10.47 -13.94 4.54
CA TYR A 157 9.76 -13.68 5.79
C TYR A 157 10.76 -13.25 6.85
N GLY A 158 10.50 -12.12 7.51
CA GLY A 158 11.43 -11.53 8.47
C GLY A 158 10.76 -10.75 9.59
N TYR A 159 11.58 -10.03 10.35
CA TYR A 159 11.16 -9.24 11.50
C TYR A 159 12.09 -8.06 11.75
N LEU A 160 11.63 -7.08 12.52
CA LEU A 160 12.45 -5.99 13.05
C LEU A 160 13.04 -6.41 14.40
N ASP A 161 14.36 -6.39 14.52
CA ASP A 161 15.02 -6.69 15.79
C ASP A 161 14.93 -5.51 16.79
N GLU A 162 15.52 -5.67 17.98
CA GLU A 162 15.53 -4.63 19.03
C GLU A 162 16.23 -3.32 18.61
N LYS A 163 17.03 -3.35 17.54
CA LYS A 163 17.70 -2.18 16.96
C LYS A 163 16.97 -1.63 15.74
N GLY A 164 15.82 -2.21 15.37
CA GLY A 164 15.10 -1.90 14.14
C GLY A 164 15.81 -2.39 12.88
N GLU A 165 16.79 -3.29 13.00
CA GLU A 165 17.43 -3.93 11.87
C GLU A 165 16.59 -5.13 11.40
N ILE A 166 16.56 -5.33 10.09
CA ILE A 166 15.79 -6.41 9.47
C ILE A 166 16.53 -7.74 9.65
N SER A 167 15.81 -8.74 10.13
CA SER A 167 16.28 -10.12 10.29
C SER A 167 15.36 -11.10 9.57
N THR A 168 15.89 -12.26 9.19
CA THR A 168 15.16 -13.28 8.42
C THR A 168 14.70 -14.43 9.31
N TYR A 169 13.40 -14.77 9.25
CA TYR A 169 12.88 -16.03 9.75
C TYR A 169 13.18 -17.15 8.77
N CYS A 170 12.63 -17.04 7.57
CA CYS A 170 12.82 -18.00 6.49
C CYS A 170 12.72 -17.33 5.12
N GLU A 171 13.30 -17.96 4.12
CA GLU A 171 13.21 -17.51 2.73
C GLU A 171 13.19 -18.72 1.80
N SER A 172 12.50 -18.59 0.68
CA SER A 172 12.56 -19.55 -0.41
C SER A 172 12.85 -18.80 -1.70
N TYR A 173 13.65 -19.40 -2.59
CA TYR A 173 13.87 -18.85 -3.91
C TYR A 173 13.89 -19.94 -4.97
N GLU A 174 13.46 -19.57 -6.16
CA GLU A 174 13.48 -20.38 -7.35
C GLU A 174 14.11 -19.59 -8.50
N GLU A 175 15.06 -20.20 -9.20
CA GLU A 175 15.56 -19.69 -10.47
C GLU A 175 14.74 -20.32 -11.61
N CYS A 176 14.14 -19.47 -12.44
CA CYS A 176 13.37 -19.80 -13.63
C CYS A 176 14.06 -19.30 -14.92
N PRO A 177 15.27 -19.79 -15.25
CA PRO A 177 15.92 -19.41 -16.50
C PRO A 177 15.06 -19.88 -17.69
N GLU A 178 14.69 -18.94 -18.56
CA GLU A 178 13.86 -19.21 -19.75
C GLU A 178 12.43 -19.72 -19.45
N GLY A 179 11.94 -19.53 -18.22
CA GLY A 179 10.58 -19.90 -17.81
C GLY A 179 10.43 -21.37 -17.38
N GLU A 180 11.53 -22.13 -17.26
CA GLU A 180 11.51 -23.47 -16.69
C GLU A 180 11.86 -23.42 -15.20
N SER A 181 10.93 -23.89 -14.36
CA SER A 181 11.12 -24.09 -12.92
C SER A 181 12.23 -25.11 -12.65
N LEU A 182 13.25 -24.70 -11.88
CA LEU A 182 14.32 -25.59 -11.41
C LEU A 182 14.07 -26.13 -9.99
N GLY A 183 12.94 -25.76 -9.38
CA GLY A 183 12.59 -26.08 -8.00
C GLY A 183 13.12 -25.03 -7.01
N PHE A 184 12.45 -24.97 -5.87
CA PHE A 184 12.80 -24.03 -4.80
C PHE A 184 13.98 -24.53 -3.96
N THR A 185 14.80 -23.58 -3.53
CA THR A 185 15.74 -23.75 -2.41
C THR A 185 15.17 -23.02 -1.20
N TYR A 186 15.26 -23.63 -0.03
CA TYR A 186 14.64 -23.14 1.20
C TYR A 186 15.67 -22.86 2.28
N TYR A 187 15.46 -21.80 3.05
CA TYR A 187 16.33 -21.41 4.15
C TYR A 187 15.50 -21.08 5.39
N VAL A 188 16.02 -21.46 6.56
CA VAL A 188 15.52 -21.07 7.88
C VAL A 188 16.70 -20.47 8.66
N GLU A 189 16.54 -19.26 9.15
CA GLU A 189 17.57 -18.49 9.87
C GLU A 189 18.92 -18.47 9.11
N GLY A 190 18.86 -18.31 7.79
CA GLY A 190 20.03 -18.26 6.88
C GLY A 190 20.71 -19.62 6.63
N LYS A 191 20.10 -20.74 7.00
CA LYS A 191 20.61 -22.10 6.72
C LYS A 191 19.71 -22.81 5.73
N GLU A 192 20.32 -23.41 4.72
CA GLU A 192 19.60 -24.23 3.72
C GLU A 192 18.99 -25.47 4.40
N VAL A 193 17.70 -25.70 4.14
CA VAL A 193 16.90 -26.81 4.70
C VAL A 193 16.09 -27.48 3.59
N ASP A 194 15.46 -28.62 3.89
CA ASP A 194 14.48 -29.21 2.98
C ASP A 194 13.09 -28.53 3.10
N GLU A 195 12.24 -28.76 2.09
CA GLU A 195 10.89 -28.18 2.02
C GLU A 195 10.03 -28.52 3.24
N ALA A 196 10.17 -29.73 3.79
CA ALA A 196 9.38 -30.14 4.94
C ALA A 196 9.80 -29.39 6.21
N GLU A 197 11.10 -29.20 6.43
CA GLU A 197 11.62 -28.38 7.52
C GLU A 197 11.22 -26.92 7.37
N TYR A 198 11.29 -26.37 6.15
CA TYR A 198 10.82 -25.01 5.85
C TYR A 198 9.33 -24.83 6.15
N ASN A 199 8.46 -25.68 5.60
CA ASN A 199 7.01 -25.57 5.79
C ASN A 199 6.63 -25.71 7.27
N ASN A 200 7.26 -26.64 8.01
CA ASN A 200 7.02 -26.76 9.45
C ASN A 200 7.44 -25.51 10.24
N TYR A 201 8.56 -24.88 9.87
CA TYR A 201 9.00 -23.64 10.52
C TYR A 201 8.10 -22.47 10.15
N HIS A 202 7.83 -22.29 8.86
CA HIS A 202 6.90 -21.30 8.31
C HIS A 202 5.56 -21.36 9.04
N ASP A 203 4.89 -22.51 9.09
CA ASP A 203 3.59 -22.67 9.72
C ASP A 203 3.62 -22.46 11.25
N SER A 204 4.80 -22.54 11.87
CA SER A 204 4.96 -22.33 13.32
C SER A 204 5.25 -20.88 13.72
N VAL A 205 5.79 -20.07 12.81
CA VAL A 205 6.20 -18.68 13.06
C VAL A 205 5.28 -17.69 12.35
N ILE A 206 4.85 -18.03 11.13
CA ILE A 206 4.00 -17.23 10.26
C ILE A 206 2.54 -17.66 10.51
N ASP A 207 2.00 -17.21 11.64
CA ASP A 207 0.61 -17.46 12.06
C ASP A 207 -0.16 -16.15 12.17
N GLY A 208 -1.06 -15.92 11.21
CA GLY A 208 -1.94 -14.77 11.14
C GLY A 208 -2.30 -14.38 9.71
N GLU A 209 -3.14 -13.36 9.57
CA GLU A 209 -3.50 -12.77 8.29
C GLU A 209 -2.55 -11.60 7.98
N PHE A 210 -2.00 -11.59 6.76
CA PHE A 210 -1.17 -10.49 6.30
C PHE A 210 -2.03 -9.27 5.94
N ALA A 211 -1.61 -8.12 6.45
CA ALA A 211 -1.93 -6.81 5.91
C ALA A 211 -0.84 -6.39 4.93
N TYR A 212 -1.17 -5.56 3.96
CA TYR A 212 -0.21 -5.08 2.97
C TYR A 212 -0.17 -3.56 2.95
N TRP A 213 1.04 -3.01 3.01
CA TRP A 213 1.25 -1.58 2.86
C TRP A 213 1.96 -1.28 1.55
N SER A 214 1.51 -0.21 0.89
CA SER A 214 2.17 0.36 -0.28
C SER A 214 1.80 1.84 -0.41
N GLY A 215 2.78 2.70 -0.65
CA GLY A 215 2.53 4.14 -0.77
C GLY A 215 1.67 4.55 -1.96
N PHE A 216 1.48 3.65 -2.95
CA PHE A 216 0.65 3.87 -4.14
C PHE A 216 -0.61 3.00 -4.20
N ARG A 217 -0.79 2.05 -3.27
CA ARG A 217 -1.83 1.01 -3.30
C ARG A 217 -2.45 0.65 -1.95
N SER A 218 -2.18 1.42 -0.89
CA SER A 218 -2.56 1.01 0.46
C SER A 218 -4.09 0.85 0.62
N SER A 219 -4.51 -0.32 1.09
CA SER A 219 -5.75 -0.52 1.86
C SER A 219 -5.75 0.30 3.16
N ASN A 220 -4.56 0.65 3.63
CA ASN A 220 -4.33 1.35 4.87
C ASN A 220 -4.60 2.84 4.74
N LYS A 221 -4.95 3.49 5.85
CA LYS A 221 -5.03 4.95 5.90
C LYS A 221 -3.66 5.58 5.65
N THR A 222 -3.52 6.29 4.53
CA THR A 222 -2.22 6.80 4.04
C THR A 222 -2.25 8.29 3.84
N TYR A 223 -1.17 8.95 4.26
CA TYR A 223 -1.00 10.40 4.21
C TYR A 223 0.16 10.75 3.28
N ILE A 224 -0.10 11.60 2.28
CA ILE A 224 0.97 12.18 1.45
C ILE A 224 1.84 13.05 2.35
N LEU A 225 3.15 12.81 2.33
CA LEU A 225 4.12 13.54 3.15
C LEU A 225 4.30 14.97 2.64
N ASN A 226 3.94 15.91 3.51
CA ASN A 226 4.04 17.35 3.34
C ASN A 226 3.93 18.06 4.71
N GLU A 227 4.08 19.39 4.75
CA GLU A 227 4.00 20.18 5.99
C GLU A 227 2.68 19.97 6.76
N GLU A 228 1.55 19.82 6.06
CA GLU A 228 0.25 19.61 6.69
C GLU A 228 0.14 18.24 7.36
N SER A 229 0.55 17.18 6.65
CA SER A 229 0.55 15.81 7.19
C SER A 229 1.52 15.64 8.36
N LEU A 230 2.65 16.36 8.37
CA LEU A 230 3.59 16.40 9.48
C LEU A 230 2.96 17.05 10.71
N GLU A 231 2.22 18.14 10.54
CA GLU A 231 1.49 18.77 11.66
C GLU A 231 0.34 17.87 12.16
N LEU A 232 -0.34 17.14 11.26
CA LEU A 232 -1.33 16.13 11.67
C LEU A 232 -0.67 15.03 12.52
N LEU A 233 0.52 14.56 12.11
CA LEU A 233 1.29 13.58 12.87
C LEU A 233 1.67 14.14 14.25
N ARG A 234 2.27 15.34 14.29
CA ARG A 234 2.63 16.04 15.54
C ARG A 234 1.46 16.30 16.46
N THR A 235 0.25 16.48 15.94
CA THR A 235 -0.94 16.71 16.77
C THR A 235 -1.69 15.42 17.14
N GLY A 236 -1.15 14.24 16.75
CA GLY A 236 -1.78 12.94 16.99
C GLY A 236 -3.10 12.76 16.26
N LYS A 237 -3.28 13.45 15.14
CA LYS A 237 -4.48 13.37 14.28
C LYS A 237 -4.30 12.45 13.08
N VAL A 238 -3.08 11.96 12.85
CA VAL A 238 -2.87 10.77 12.03
C VAL A 238 -3.43 9.60 12.81
N GLU A 239 -4.35 8.86 12.19
CA GLU A 239 -4.90 7.66 12.80
C GLU A 239 -3.96 6.49 12.55
N VAL A 240 -3.89 5.58 13.53
CA VAL A 240 -3.20 4.31 13.36
C VAL A 240 -4.13 3.39 12.58
N ASP A 241 -3.59 2.84 11.51
CA ASP A 241 -4.26 1.84 10.70
C ASP A 241 -4.26 0.51 11.46
N VAL A 242 -5.45 0.11 11.92
CA VAL A 242 -5.64 -1.13 12.66
C VAL A 242 -6.14 -2.18 11.69
N ALA A 243 -5.20 -2.85 11.03
CA ALA A 243 -5.52 -4.01 10.22
C ALA A 243 -6.28 -5.04 11.07
N SER A 244 -7.53 -5.27 10.70
CA SER A 244 -8.45 -6.19 11.38
C SER A 244 -8.49 -7.51 10.64
N GLU A 245 -8.71 -8.62 11.36
CA GLU A 245 -8.81 -9.95 10.74
C GLU A 245 -10.03 -9.99 9.80
N LYS A 246 -9.77 -10.03 8.49
CA LYS A 246 -10.74 -10.01 7.39
C LYS A 246 -11.79 -11.10 7.59
N SER A 247 -11.36 -12.30 7.97
CA SER A 247 -12.25 -13.44 8.19
C SER A 247 -13.30 -13.24 9.31
N LYS A 248 -13.13 -12.25 10.19
CA LYS A 248 -14.07 -11.94 11.29
C LYS A 248 -15.10 -10.88 10.94
N HIS A 249 -15.01 -10.28 9.76
CA HIS A 249 -15.90 -9.22 9.34
C HIS A 249 -17.28 -9.72 8.91
N PRO A 250 -18.38 -9.15 9.43
CA PRO A 250 -19.74 -9.61 9.15
C PRO A 250 -20.13 -9.47 7.67
N GLU A 251 -19.61 -8.45 6.98
CA GLU A 251 -19.83 -8.23 5.55
C GLU A 251 -19.25 -9.34 4.69
N ILE A 252 -18.12 -9.94 5.07
CA ILE A 252 -17.49 -11.02 4.32
C ILE A 252 -18.42 -12.24 4.26
N THR A 253 -19.09 -12.54 5.39
CA THR A 253 -20.11 -13.60 5.41
C THR A 253 -21.31 -13.23 4.53
N ALA A 254 -21.76 -11.98 4.55
CA ALA A 254 -22.91 -11.54 3.77
C ALA A 254 -22.61 -11.48 2.25
N TYR A 255 -21.38 -11.11 1.87
CA TYR A 255 -20.91 -11.12 0.48
C TYR A 255 -20.76 -12.53 -0.05
N LYS A 256 -20.35 -13.48 0.78
CA LYS A 256 -20.35 -14.90 0.40
C LYS A 256 -21.74 -15.35 -0.06
N ASP A 257 -22.78 -15.08 0.74
CA ASP A 257 -24.15 -15.45 0.40
C ASP A 257 -24.62 -14.77 -0.90
N LEU A 258 -24.30 -13.47 -1.09
CA LEU A 258 -24.60 -12.74 -2.32
C LEU A 258 -23.94 -13.38 -3.55
N LEU A 259 -22.64 -13.69 -3.47
CA LEU A 259 -21.88 -14.28 -4.58
C LEU A 259 -22.39 -15.69 -4.92
N GLU A 260 -22.74 -16.48 -3.90
CA GLU A 260 -23.35 -17.80 -4.11
C GLU A 260 -24.67 -17.72 -4.89
N ASP A 261 -25.46 -16.68 -4.68
CA ASP A 261 -26.69 -16.41 -5.44
C ASP A 261 -26.37 -15.94 -6.86
N MET A 262 -25.44 -14.99 -7.03
CA MET A 262 -25.06 -14.47 -8.34
C MET A 262 -24.54 -15.57 -9.28
N ILE A 263 -23.66 -16.45 -8.81
CA ILE A 263 -23.09 -17.56 -9.61
C ILE A 263 -24.17 -18.55 -10.06
N GLN A 264 -25.28 -18.69 -9.32
CA GLN A 264 -26.40 -19.54 -9.75
C GLN A 264 -27.21 -18.91 -10.88
N GLU A 265 -27.12 -17.59 -11.05
CA GLU A 265 -27.89 -16.83 -12.03
C GLU A 265 -27.13 -16.53 -13.32
N THR A 266 -25.81 -16.78 -13.36
CA THR A 266 -24.94 -16.53 -14.52
C THR A 266 -24.17 -17.77 -14.96
N GLU A 267 -23.98 -17.94 -16.28
CA GLU A 267 -23.05 -18.94 -16.83
C GLU A 267 -21.63 -18.37 -17.01
N GLU A 268 -21.49 -17.03 -16.96
CA GLU A 268 -20.21 -16.34 -17.06
C GLU A 268 -19.51 -16.24 -15.70
N PRO A 269 -18.17 -16.33 -15.64
CA PRO A 269 -17.43 -16.18 -14.40
C PRO A 269 -17.62 -14.78 -13.80
N LEU A 270 -17.54 -14.71 -12.48
CA LEU A 270 -17.45 -13.44 -11.78
C LEU A 270 -15.98 -13.07 -11.59
N ARG A 271 -15.70 -11.77 -11.64
CA ARG A 271 -14.42 -11.21 -11.19
C ARG A 271 -14.69 -10.37 -9.96
N VAL A 272 -14.10 -10.76 -8.84
CA VAL A 272 -14.44 -10.23 -7.51
C VAL A 272 -13.21 -9.66 -6.83
N THR A 273 -13.40 -8.57 -6.10
CA THR A 273 -12.40 -8.03 -5.18
C THR A 273 -13.06 -7.20 -4.08
N LEU A 274 -12.33 -6.97 -2.99
CA LEU A 274 -12.72 -6.08 -1.90
C LEU A 274 -11.94 -4.77 -1.99
N ILE A 275 -12.61 -3.65 -1.76
CA ILE A 275 -12.00 -2.32 -1.70
C ILE A 275 -12.43 -1.61 -0.41
N MET A 276 -11.65 -0.61 -0.03
CA MET A 276 -11.97 0.32 1.05
C MET A 276 -12.35 1.65 0.40
N LEU A 277 -13.64 2.02 0.44
CA LEU A 277 -14.10 3.21 -0.29
C LEU A 277 -14.00 4.47 0.54
N ASP A 278 -14.46 4.48 1.81
CA ASP A 278 -14.49 5.67 2.68
C ASP A 278 -13.64 5.54 3.96
N ASN A 279 -12.66 4.65 3.96
CA ASN A 279 -11.75 4.41 5.09
C ASN A 279 -12.51 4.10 6.41
N ASP A 280 -13.72 3.54 6.33
CA ASP A 280 -14.32 2.85 7.47
C ASP A 280 -13.78 1.41 7.54
N ASP A 281 -13.94 0.72 8.65
CA ASP A 281 -13.45 -0.67 8.79
C ASP A 281 -14.33 -1.69 8.02
N THR A 282 -15.15 -1.26 7.06
CA THR A 282 -16.08 -2.11 6.30
C THR A 282 -15.64 -2.19 4.84
N TYR A 283 -15.48 -3.41 4.34
CA TYR A 283 -15.15 -3.58 2.92
C TYR A 283 -16.36 -3.32 2.02
N GLU A 284 -16.12 -2.66 0.88
CA GLU A 284 -17.01 -2.70 -0.27
C GLU A 284 -16.65 -3.85 -1.21
N LEU A 285 -17.68 -4.54 -1.71
CA LEU A 285 -17.52 -5.61 -2.70
C LEU A 285 -17.61 -5.03 -4.11
N VAL A 286 -16.61 -5.33 -4.93
CA VAL A 286 -16.60 -5.08 -6.36
C VAL A 286 -16.86 -6.39 -7.09
N VAL A 287 -17.85 -6.39 -7.98
CA VAL A 287 -18.15 -7.54 -8.84
C VAL A 287 -18.22 -7.08 -10.28
N PHE A 288 -17.36 -7.62 -11.13
CA PHE A 288 -17.56 -7.56 -12.57
C PHE A 288 -18.20 -8.85 -13.04
N GLN A 289 -19.21 -8.71 -13.88
CA GLN A 289 -19.95 -9.82 -14.47
C GLN A 289 -19.95 -9.63 -16.00
N GLY A 290 -19.56 -10.65 -16.75
CA GLY A 290 -19.62 -10.63 -18.21
C GLY A 290 -18.37 -10.09 -18.93
N ASP A 291 -18.57 -9.47 -20.09
CA ASP A 291 -17.51 -9.08 -21.03
C ASP A 291 -16.79 -7.80 -20.60
N LEU A 292 -15.46 -7.91 -20.42
CA LEU A 292 -14.54 -6.84 -20.01
C LEU A 292 -14.66 -5.55 -20.82
N HIS A 293 -15.17 -5.62 -22.05
CA HIS A 293 -15.21 -4.48 -22.96
C HIS A 293 -16.51 -3.67 -22.90
N ASN A 294 -17.56 -4.18 -22.23
CA ASN A 294 -18.89 -3.56 -22.29
C ASN A 294 -19.50 -3.20 -20.93
N GLU A 295 -19.12 -3.89 -19.86
CA GLU A 295 -19.77 -3.73 -18.55
C GLU A 295 -18.86 -3.06 -17.50
N GLY A 296 -19.49 -2.29 -16.61
CA GLY A 296 -18.84 -1.73 -15.44
C GLY A 296 -18.94 -2.67 -14.25
N ALA A 297 -18.30 -2.31 -13.14
CA ALA A 297 -18.42 -3.01 -11.88
C ALA A 297 -19.77 -2.75 -11.21
N LEU A 298 -20.36 -3.80 -10.63
CA LEU A 298 -21.35 -3.71 -9.58
C LEU A 298 -20.62 -3.46 -8.26
N LEU A 299 -21.07 -2.47 -7.50
CA LEU A 299 -20.52 -2.16 -6.18
C LEU A 299 -21.57 -2.40 -5.10
N TYR A 300 -21.16 -3.03 -4.01
CA TYR A 300 -21.99 -3.30 -2.85
C TYR A 300 -21.29 -2.87 -1.56
N SER A 301 -22.07 -2.38 -0.60
CA SER A 301 -21.62 -2.04 0.74
C SER A 301 -22.48 -2.79 1.76
N TYR A 302 -21.96 -3.01 2.97
CA TYR A 302 -22.66 -3.74 4.01
C TYR A 302 -23.01 -2.85 5.19
N ARG A 303 -24.29 -2.52 5.36
CA ARG A 303 -24.76 -1.66 6.45
C ARG A 303 -26.08 -2.14 7.03
N ASP A 304 -26.28 -1.86 8.31
CA ASP A 304 -27.44 -2.30 9.09
C ASP A 304 -27.68 -3.83 9.02
N ASN A 305 -26.59 -4.61 8.98
CA ASN A 305 -26.56 -6.05 8.79
C ASN A 305 -27.13 -6.55 7.44
N THR A 306 -27.04 -5.73 6.40
CA THR A 306 -27.54 -6.05 5.06
C THR A 306 -26.61 -5.58 3.98
N VAL A 307 -26.50 -6.35 2.90
CA VAL A 307 -25.78 -5.94 1.69
C VAL A 307 -26.68 -5.02 0.85
N ILE A 308 -26.14 -3.86 0.47
CA ILE A 308 -26.86 -2.82 -0.26
C ILE A 308 -26.10 -2.50 -1.55
N PRO A 309 -26.74 -2.57 -2.73
CA PRO A 309 -26.11 -2.13 -3.97
C PRO A 309 -25.91 -0.62 -3.95
N LEU A 310 -24.75 -0.17 -4.43
CA LEU A 310 -24.39 1.24 -4.51
C LEU A 310 -24.88 1.94 -5.79
N ALA A 311 -25.60 1.23 -6.64
CA ALA A 311 -26.21 1.77 -7.86
C ALA A 311 -27.03 3.04 -7.58
N ILE A 312 -26.90 4.04 -8.47
CA ILE A 312 -27.69 5.28 -8.44
C ILE A 312 -28.45 5.47 -9.75
N ASP A 313 -29.39 6.40 -9.78
CA ASP A 313 -30.17 6.71 -10.98
C ASP A 313 -29.24 7.12 -12.13
N GLY A 314 -29.33 6.43 -13.26
CA GLY A 314 -28.44 6.60 -14.42
C GLY A 314 -27.11 5.83 -14.36
N PHE A 315 -26.74 5.26 -13.21
CA PHE A 315 -25.46 4.56 -12.99
C PHE A 315 -25.69 3.22 -12.27
N PRO A 316 -26.15 2.18 -12.99
CA PRO A 316 -26.38 0.85 -12.41
C PRO A 316 -25.07 0.07 -12.18
N GLN A 317 -24.01 0.44 -12.89
CA GLN A 317 -22.66 -0.10 -12.83
C GLN A 317 -21.67 1.06 -12.94
N PHE A 318 -20.45 0.88 -12.45
CA PHE A 318 -19.42 1.91 -12.41
C PHE A 318 -18.18 1.47 -13.17
N GLY A 319 -17.60 2.38 -13.95
CA GLY A 319 -16.44 2.08 -14.78
C GLY A 319 -16.76 1.94 -16.27
N SER A 320 -15.69 1.84 -17.05
CA SER A 320 -15.72 1.56 -18.48
C SER A 320 -14.55 0.66 -18.85
N TYR A 321 -14.76 -0.18 -19.88
CA TYR A 321 -13.75 -1.13 -20.36
C TYR A 321 -13.14 -1.97 -19.22
N GLY A 322 -13.98 -2.44 -18.30
CA GLY A 322 -13.57 -3.30 -17.19
C GLY A 322 -12.73 -2.58 -16.15
N SER A 323 -12.83 -1.25 -16.03
CA SER A 323 -12.07 -0.52 -15.02
C SER A 323 -12.73 0.75 -14.50
N PHE A 324 -12.39 1.13 -13.29
CA PHE A 324 -12.64 2.45 -12.72
C PHE A 324 -11.46 2.87 -11.84
N GLU A 325 -11.33 4.16 -11.60
CA GLU A 325 -10.35 4.72 -10.68
C GLU A 325 -10.97 4.87 -9.29
N LEU A 326 -10.25 4.44 -8.26
CA LEU A 326 -10.62 4.52 -6.85
C LEU A 326 -9.75 5.56 -6.15
N PHE A 327 -10.39 6.45 -5.40
CA PHE A 327 -9.75 7.46 -4.54
C PHE A 327 -10.13 7.14 -3.08
N PRO A 328 -9.42 6.20 -2.44
CA PRO A 328 -9.85 5.63 -1.15
C PRO A 328 -9.91 6.71 -0.05
N ASN A 329 -8.93 7.61 -0.01
CA ASN A 329 -8.91 8.72 0.95
C ASN A 329 -9.99 9.79 0.76
N GLN A 330 -10.74 9.74 -0.34
CA GLN A 330 -11.79 10.71 -0.65
C GLN A 330 -13.19 10.13 -0.57
N GLY A 331 -13.37 8.81 -0.41
CA GLY A 331 -14.70 8.25 -0.58
C GLY A 331 -15.15 8.29 -2.03
N MET A 332 -14.25 8.23 -3.03
CA MET A 332 -14.63 8.53 -4.42
C MET A 332 -14.18 7.48 -5.42
N ILE A 333 -14.96 7.36 -6.50
CA ILE A 333 -14.56 6.66 -7.72
C ILE A 333 -14.69 7.59 -8.92
N SER A 334 -13.85 7.40 -9.93
CA SER A 334 -13.98 8.06 -11.22
C SER A 334 -13.92 7.06 -12.36
N TYR A 335 -14.53 7.42 -13.50
CA TYR A 335 -14.28 6.74 -14.75
C TYR A 335 -14.68 7.61 -15.93
N SER A 336 -14.00 7.41 -17.06
CA SER A 336 -14.31 8.08 -18.31
C SER A 336 -15.15 7.19 -19.22
N TYR A 337 -15.91 7.80 -20.13
CA TYR A 337 -16.65 7.09 -21.16
C TYR A 337 -16.52 7.80 -22.49
N ASP A 338 -15.99 7.10 -23.49
CA ASP A 338 -15.93 7.59 -24.85
C ASP A 338 -17.28 7.43 -25.54
N ARG A 339 -17.76 8.50 -26.17
CA ARG A 339 -19.00 8.41 -26.93
C ARG A 339 -18.78 7.60 -28.20
N SER A 340 -19.35 6.39 -28.26
CA SER A 340 -19.34 5.54 -29.46
C SER A 340 -19.81 6.32 -30.70
N GLY A 341 -18.88 6.57 -31.62
CA GLY A 341 -19.12 7.30 -32.88
C GLY A 341 -19.26 8.83 -32.73
N GLY A 342 -19.08 9.37 -31.52
CA GLY A 342 -19.05 10.79 -31.21
C GLY A 342 -17.62 11.30 -30.99
N ALA A 343 -17.46 12.60 -31.13
CA ALA A 343 -16.21 13.30 -30.93
C ALA A 343 -16.16 13.87 -29.49
N GLY A 344 -15.29 13.31 -28.65
CA GLY A 344 -15.15 13.65 -27.21
C GLY A 344 -15.76 12.61 -26.26
N GLY A 345 -15.88 12.93 -24.98
CA GLY A 345 -16.21 11.94 -23.93
C GLY A 345 -16.73 12.55 -22.63
N TYR A 346 -17.08 11.68 -21.70
CA TYR A 346 -17.51 11.99 -20.35
C TYR A 346 -16.46 11.57 -19.33
N LEU A 347 -16.42 12.26 -18.20
CA LEU A 347 -15.69 11.87 -17.00
C LEU A 347 -16.60 12.08 -15.80
N PHE A 348 -16.85 11.00 -15.07
CA PHE A 348 -17.74 10.99 -13.91
C PHE A 348 -16.91 10.89 -12.65
N TYR A 349 -17.24 11.72 -11.65
CA TYR A 349 -16.74 11.61 -10.29
C TYR A 349 -17.92 11.32 -9.38
N LEU A 350 -17.87 10.19 -8.70
CA LEU A 350 -18.90 9.75 -7.76
C LEU A 350 -18.33 9.71 -6.36
N SER A 351 -19.10 10.21 -5.40
CA SER A 351 -18.74 10.26 -3.99
C SER A 351 -19.62 9.35 -3.17
N PHE A 352 -19.02 8.66 -2.24
CA PHE A 352 -19.62 7.81 -1.25
C PHE A 352 -19.52 8.48 0.11
N SER A 353 -20.67 8.74 0.73
CA SER A 353 -20.70 9.30 2.08
C SER A 353 -21.98 8.89 2.79
N ASN A 354 -21.90 8.62 4.10
CA ASN A 354 -23.04 8.13 4.90
C ASN A 354 -23.68 6.89 4.25
N GLY A 355 -22.79 5.95 3.90
CA GLY A 355 -22.69 5.31 2.59
C GLY A 355 -23.88 5.34 1.63
N LYS A 356 -24.01 6.45 0.93
CA LYS A 356 -24.71 6.51 -0.33
C LYS A 356 -23.74 6.99 -1.36
N MET A 357 -23.73 6.31 -2.49
CA MET A 357 -23.08 6.82 -3.68
C MET A 357 -23.91 7.98 -4.23
N THR A 358 -23.26 9.03 -4.73
CA THR A 358 -23.87 10.16 -5.42
C THR A 358 -22.95 10.66 -6.52
N LEU A 359 -23.51 11.11 -7.65
CA LEU A 359 -22.73 11.82 -8.67
C LEU A 359 -22.31 13.20 -8.11
N ASP A 360 -21.01 13.41 -7.92
CA ASP A 360 -20.45 14.69 -7.48
C ASP A 360 -20.24 15.63 -8.68
N LYS A 361 -19.58 15.12 -9.74
CA LYS A 361 -19.34 15.86 -10.98
C LYS A 361 -19.49 14.99 -12.21
N GLU A 362 -20.10 15.57 -13.22
CA GLU A 362 -20.08 15.10 -14.59
C GLU A 362 -19.36 16.14 -15.44
N LEU A 363 -18.21 15.75 -15.98
CA LEU A 363 -17.44 16.53 -16.93
C LEU A 363 -17.70 15.98 -18.33
N GLN A 364 -17.87 16.87 -19.30
CA GLN A 364 -18.04 16.50 -20.70
C GLN A 364 -17.14 17.35 -21.59
N LEU A 365 -16.51 16.69 -22.55
CA LEU A 365 -15.75 17.31 -23.63
C LEU A 365 -16.45 17.02 -24.96
N ASP A 366 -16.81 18.07 -25.68
CA ASP A 366 -17.28 18.01 -27.06
C ASP A 366 -16.19 18.48 -28.01
N LEU A 367 -15.80 17.60 -28.94
CA LEU A 367 -14.89 17.94 -30.02
C LEU A 367 -15.71 18.17 -31.29
N ILE A 368 -15.58 19.34 -31.91
CA ILE A 368 -16.33 19.71 -33.11
C ILE A 368 -15.37 19.70 -34.29
N TYR A 369 -15.63 18.87 -35.29
CA TYR A 369 -14.81 18.73 -36.49
C TYR A 369 -15.49 19.32 -37.73
N THR A 370 -14.69 19.72 -38.72
CA THR A 370 -15.15 19.96 -40.09
C THR A 370 -15.48 18.64 -40.80
N ASP A 371 -16.21 18.73 -41.91
CA ASP A 371 -16.47 17.58 -42.80
C ASP A 371 -15.18 16.92 -43.34
N ASP A 372 -14.06 17.66 -43.42
CA ASP A 372 -12.74 17.13 -43.79
C ASP A 372 -11.90 16.63 -42.59
N GLY A 373 -12.50 16.53 -41.41
CA GLY A 373 -11.90 15.92 -40.21
C GLY A 373 -10.95 16.82 -39.41
N LYS A 374 -10.99 18.14 -39.62
CA LYS A 374 -10.18 19.09 -38.83
C LYS A 374 -10.94 19.59 -37.62
N LEU A 375 -10.29 19.58 -36.47
CA LEU A 375 -10.85 20.13 -35.23
C LEU A 375 -11.10 21.64 -35.40
N ILE A 376 -12.34 22.06 -35.15
CA ILE A 376 -12.81 23.45 -35.20
C ILE A 376 -12.83 24.04 -33.80
N GLU A 377 -13.41 23.31 -32.85
CA GLU A 377 -13.76 23.83 -31.52
C GLU A 377 -13.79 22.69 -30.51
N CYS A 378 -13.37 22.98 -29.28
CA CYS A 378 -13.60 22.15 -28.11
C CYS A 378 -14.56 22.89 -27.18
N LYS A 379 -15.60 22.20 -26.69
CA LYS A 379 -16.50 22.72 -25.66
C LYS A 379 -16.44 21.85 -24.43
N TYR A 380 -16.46 22.49 -23.27
CA TYR A 380 -16.29 21.85 -21.98
C TYR A 380 -17.53 22.10 -21.14
N TYR A 381 -17.99 21.09 -20.41
CA TYR A 381 -19.16 21.21 -19.57
C TYR A 381 -18.91 20.62 -18.18
N LEU A 382 -19.56 21.20 -17.18
CA LEU A 382 -19.71 20.66 -15.83
C LEU A 382 -21.20 20.58 -15.51
N ASN A 383 -21.72 19.37 -15.28
CA ASN A 383 -23.13 19.11 -14.98
C ASN A 383 -24.06 19.84 -15.97
N ASP A 384 -23.87 19.55 -17.27
CA ASP A 384 -24.57 20.14 -18.42
C ASP A 384 -24.39 21.66 -18.65
N LYS A 385 -23.50 22.32 -17.91
CA LYS A 385 -23.24 23.76 -18.07
C LYS A 385 -21.89 24.00 -18.71
N GLU A 386 -21.89 24.75 -19.80
CA GLU A 386 -20.65 25.12 -20.50
C GLU A 386 -19.72 25.92 -19.57
N ILE A 387 -18.45 25.51 -19.53
CA ILE A 387 -17.37 26.12 -18.76
C ILE A 387 -16.15 26.38 -19.64
N THR A 388 -15.17 27.12 -19.13
CA THR A 388 -13.90 27.33 -19.82
C THR A 388 -13.00 26.09 -19.70
N GLU A 389 -12.10 25.92 -20.67
CA GLU A 389 -11.03 24.91 -20.62
C GLU A 389 -10.21 24.99 -19.33
N GLU A 390 -9.83 26.21 -18.92
CA GLU A 390 -9.08 26.43 -17.68
C GLU A 390 -9.85 25.91 -16.45
N LYS A 391 -11.18 26.10 -16.42
CA LYS A 391 -12.00 25.58 -15.33
C LYS A 391 -12.16 24.06 -15.40
N TYR A 392 -12.24 23.49 -16.60
CA TYR A 392 -12.31 22.04 -16.81
C TYR A 392 -11.02 21.36 -16.33
N ASN A 393 -9.86 21.83 -16.81
CA ASN A 393 -8.55 21.27 -16.46
C ASN A 393 -8.22 21.45 -14.97
N SER A 394 -8.58 22.61 -14.38
CA SER A 394 -8.38 22.80 -12.93
C SER A 394 -9.23 21.90 -12.05
N ILE A 395 -10.38 21.39 -12.53
CA ILE A 395 -11.13 20.36 -11.80
C ILE A 395 -10.41 19.02 -11.90
N ILE A 396 -9.98 18.62 -13.10
CA ILE A 396 -9.27 17.34 -13.30
C ILE A 396 -7.99 17.31 -12.44
N GLN A 397 -7.20 18.39 -12.47
CA GLN A 397 -5.97 18.48 -11.70
C GLN A 397 -6.18 18.23 -10.19
N THR A 398 -7.30 18.67 -9.61
CA THR A 398 -7.56 18.44 -8.18
C THR A 398 -7.67 16.97 -7.82
N TYR A 399 -8.08 16.12 -8.76
CA TYR A 399 -8.16 14.67 -8.56
C TYR A 399 -6.86 13.98 -8.97
N GLU A 400 -6.19 14.43 -10.05
CA GLU A 400 -4.86 13.90 -10.44
C GLU A 400 -3.78 14.11 -9.37
N ASP A 401 -3.91 15.16 -8.55
CA ASP A 401 -3.00 15.42 -7.43
C ASP A 401 -3.19 14.46 -6.24
N SER A 402 -4.25 13.63 -6.28
CA SER A 402 -4.67 12.73 -5.21
C SER A 402 -4.16 11.31 -5.40
N LEU A 403 -4.03 10.57 -4.31
CA LEU A 403 -3.76 9.13 -4.38
C LEU A 403 -4.96 8.41 -4.99
N SER A 404 -4.72 7.71 -6.09
CA SER A 404 -5.70 6.86 -6.74
C SER A 404 -5.11 5.52 -7.16
N THR A 405 -5.98 4.53 -7.31
CA THR A 405 -5.64 3.22 -7.87
C THR A 405 -6.67 2.84 -8.92
N ILE A 406 -6.27 2.17 -9.98
CA ILE A 406 -7.19 1.72 -11.03
C ILE A 406 -7.62 0.30 -10.68
N VAL A 407 -8.90 0.11 -10.40
CA VAL A 407 -9.53 -1.19 -10.21
C VAL A 407 -9.82 -1.78 -11.59
N ARG A 408 -9.20 -2.92 -11.92
CA ARG A 408 -9.28 -3.58 -13.23
C ARG A 408 -9.87 -4.97 -13.11
N TYR A 409 -10.69 -5.33 -14.08
CA TYR A 409 -11.28 -6.64 -14.27
C TYR A 409 -10.24 -7.78 -14.18
N ASP A 410 -9.13 -7.66 -14.93
CA ASP A 410 -8.11 -8.72 -15.02
C ASP A 410 -7.30 -8.89 -13.71
N SER A 411 -7.27 -7.84 -12.89
CA SER A 411 -6.61 -7.84 -11.59
C SER A 411 -7.47 -8.49 -10.49
N CYS A 412 -8.78 -8.63 -10.71
CA CYS A 412 -9.69 -9.25 -9.75
C CYS A 412 -9.59 -10.80 -9.75
N TYR A 413 -10.06 -11.42 -8.66
CA TYR A 413 -10.08 -12.87 -8.51
C TYR A 413 -11.21 -13.48 -9.37
N GLU A 414 -10.92 -14.52 -10.13
CA GLU A 414 -11.92 -15.23 -10.94
C GLU A 414 -12.66 -16.25 -10.10
N VAL A 415 -13.98 -16.11 -10.03
CA VAL A 415 -14.86 -17.03 -9.30
C VAL A 415 -15.65 -17.84 -10.32
N MET A 416 -15.27 -19.11 -10.48
CA MET A 416 -15.89 -20.08 -11.39
C MET A 416 -16.96 -20.92 -10.70
N GLY A 417 -16.91 -21.02 -9.37
CA GLY A 417 -17.86 -21.76 -8.55
C GLY A 417 -17.80 -21.38 -7.08
N LYS A 418 -18.66 -22.02 -6.27
CA LYS A 418 -18.79 -21.71 -4.84
C LYS A 418 -17.52 -21.96 -4.03
N ASP A 419 -16.70 -22.90 -4.47
CA ASP A 419 -15.46 -23.28 -3.78
C ASP A 419 -14.38 -22.19 -3.89
N ASP A 420 -14.50 -21.28 -4.87
CA ASP A 420 -13.55 -20.18 -5.12
C ASP A 420 -13.86 -18.94 -4.27
N ILE A 421 -15.09 -18.81 -3.76
CA ILE A 421 -15.57 -17.62 -3.03
C ILE A 421 -14.72 -17.30 -1.78
N PRO A 422 -14.36 -18.28 -0.92
CA PRO A 422 -13.57 -17.99 0.28
C PRO A 422 -12.22 -17.34 -0.04
N GLU A 423 -11.56 -17.77 -1.12
CA GLU A 423 -10.28 -17.19 -1.56
C GLU A 423 -10.48 -15.82 -2.20
N ALA A 424 -11.54 -15.64 -3.00
CA ALA A 424 -11.86 -14.33 -3.57
C ALA A 424 -12.12 -13.26 -2.50
N LEU A 425 -12.72 -13.65 -1.37
CA LEU A 425 -13.04 -12.77 -0.25
C LEU A 425 -11.93 -12.65 0.80
N SER A 426 -10.84 -13.42 0.70
CA SER A 426 -9.69 -13.26 1.60
C SER A 426 -8.73 -12.16 1.14
N HIS A 427 -8.89 -11.65 -0.08
CA HIS A 427 -7.97 -10.69 -0.70
C HIS A 427 -8.66 -9.35 -0.97
N GLU A 428 -7.98 -8.27 -0.60
CA GLU A 428 -8.29 -6.93 -1.10
C GLU A 428 -7.82 -6.78 -2.54
N TYR A 429 -8.24 -5.70 -3.20
CA TYR A 429 -7.78 -5.39 -4.53
C TYR A 429 -6.28 -5.13 -4.60
N ILE A 430 -5.60 -5.93 -5.40
CA ILE A 430 -4.19 -5.77 -5.76
C ILE A 430 -4.10 -5.76 -7.28
N ASP A 431 -3.63 -4.65 -7.85
CA ASP A 431 -3.52 -4.52 -9.31
C ASP A 431 -2.37 -5.40 -9.87
N LYS A 432 -2.73 -6.41 -10.68
CA LYS A 432 -1.84 -7.47 -11.16
C LYS A 432 -0.90 -7.03 -12.27
N ASP A 433 -1.25 -6.03 -13.09
CA ASP A 433 -0.49 -5.63 -14.30
C ASP A 433 0.93 -5.08 -14.04
N TYR A 434 1.32 -4.94 -12.79
CA TYR A 434 2.66 -4.54 -12.38
C TYR A 434 3.35 -5.53 -11.43
N ALA A 435 2.78 -6.73 -11.30
CA ALA A 435 3.34 -7.88 -10.58
C ALA A 435 3.61 -9.02 -11.56
N PHE A 436 4.46 -8.79 -12.56
CA PHE A 436 4.86 -9.81 -13.55
C PHE A 436 6.32 -9.69 -13.97
#